data_AF-A0A293NIT7-F1
#
_entry.id   AF-A0A293NIT7-F1
#
_cell.length_a   1.000
_cell.length_b   1.000
_cell.length_c   1.000
_cell.angle_alpha   90.00
_cell.angle_beta   90.00
_cell.angle_gamma   90.00
#
_symmetry.space_group_name_H-M   'P 1'
#
loop_
_entity.id
_entity.type
_entity.pdbx_description
1 polymer ?
#
loop_
_entity_poly.entity_id
_entity_poly.type
_entity_poly.pdbx_seq_one_letter_code
_entity_poly.pdbx_strand_id
1 'polypeptide(L)'
;MSRENSLWQKLLRGTKLIINSLRTLTSLIFLLVFVTAIGGLMGALTGNKPPPLDEKTALLLAPQGMLVDQKTFIEPLTEIFNETLANRNETLVRDVIRAIDAAANDPKITHLILNLN
;
A
#
# COMPACT_ATOMS: atom_id res chain seq x y z
N MET A 1 51.61 28.08 -42.69
CA MET A 1 50.23 28.20 -42.15
C MET A 1 49.95 26.96 -41.31
N SER A 2 50.00 27.10 -39.99
CA SER A 2 50.10 26.00 -39.01
C SER A 2 48.80 25.18 -38.91
N ARG A 3 48.95 23.85 -38.92
CA ARG A 3 47.89 22.87 -38.62
C ARG A 3 48.09 22.36 -37.19
N GLU A 4 47.54 23.07 -36.20
CA GLU A 4 47.70 22.72 -34.78
C GLU A 4 46.39 22.38 -34.07
N ASN A 5 45.40 21.82 -34.79
CA ASN A 5 44.07 21.57 -34.22
C ASN A 5 43.78 20.10 -33.89
N SER A 6 44.76 19.17 -34.03
CA SER A 6 44.50 17.73 -33.82
C SER A 6 44.55 17.29 -32.36
N LEU A 7 45.34 17.92 -31.50
CA LEU A 7 45.47 17.53 -30.09
C LEU A 7 44.32 18.07 -29.24
N TRP A 8 43.95 19.33 -29.48
CA TRP A 8 42.80 19.99 -28.83
C TRP A 8 41.47 19.27 -29.10
N GLN A 9 41.24 18.81 -30.33
CA GLN A 9 40.04 18.04 -30.65
C GLN A 9 39.99 16.67 -29.97
N LYS A 10 41.15 16.03 -29.75
CA LYS A 10 41.21 14.75 -29.02
C LYS A 10 40.94 14.94 -27.53
N LEU A 11 41.50 15.99 -26.92
CA LEU A 11 41.23 16.35 -25.52
C LEU A 11 39.75 16.70 -25.28
N LEU A 12 39.15 17.52 -26.17
CA LEU A 12 37.73 17.90 -26.08
C LEU A 12 36.77 16.75 -26.33
N ARG A 13 37.18 15.71 -27.08
CA ARG A 13 36.39 14.49 -27.26
C ARG A 13 36.45 13.60 -26.01
N GLY A 14 37.62 13.49 -25.38
CA GLY A 14 37.78 12.73 -24.13
C GLY A 14 36.91 13.27 -23.00
N THR A 15 36.90 14.58 -22.79
CA THR A 15 36.08 15.21 -21.74
C THR A 15 34.58 15.03 -21.99
N LYS A 16 34.12 15.17 -23.24
CA LYS A 16 32.72 14.91 -23.61
C LYS A 16 32.31 13.46 -23.38
N LEU A 17 33.19 12.49 -23.66
CA LEU A 17 32.92 11.08 -23.38
C LEU A 17 32.81 10.81 -21.88
N ILE A 18 33.67 11.41 -21.06
CA ILE A 18 33.62 11.26 -19.60
C ILE A 18 32.31 11.84 -19.04
N ILE A 19 31.94 13.06 -19.45
CA ILE A 19 30.71 13.72 -19.01
C ILE A 19 29.48 12.93 -19.44
N ASN A 20 29.44 12.47 -20.69
CA ASN A 20 28.32 11.66 -21.19
C ASN A 20 28.25 10.31 -20.46
N SER A 21 29.38 9.66 -20.21
CA SER A 21 29.43 8.38 -19.50
C SER A 21 28.94 8.51 -18.06
N LEU A 22 29.34 9.57 -17.36
CA LEU A 22 28.88 9.86 -16.00
C LEU A 22 27.37 10.15 -15.99
N ARG A 23 26.87 10.94 -16.95
CA ARG A 23 25.44 11.23 -17.11
C ARG A 23 24.63 9.95 -17.36
N THR A 24 25.10 9.07 -18.25
CA THR A 24 24.42 7.80 -18.54
C THR A 24 24.45 6.87 -17.33
N LEU A 25 25.56 6.83 -16.58
CA LEU A 25 25.68 6.00 -15.37
C LEU A 25 24.70 6.46 -14.29
N THR A 26 24.63 7.77 -14.03
CA THR A 26 23.66 8.34 -13.07
C THR A 26 22.21 8.05 -13.49
N SER A 27 21.90 8.21 -14.78
CA SER A 27 20.57 7.88 -15.30
C SER A 27 20.22 6.40 -15.15
N LEU A 28 21.21 5.51 -15.32
CA LEU A 28 21.00 4.06 -15.18
C LEU A 28 20.80 3.67 -13.72
N ILE A 29 21.53 4.30 -12.79
CA ILE A 29 21.33 4.10 -11.34
C ILE A 29 19.93 4.58 -10.93
N PHE A 30 19.50 5.76 -11.39
CA PHE A 30 18.15 6.25 -11.13
C PHE A 30 17.07 5.32 -11.68
N LEU A 31 17.26 4.83 -12.91
CA LEU A 31 16.34 3.87 -13.52
C LEU A 31 16.28 2.57 -12.71
N LEU A 32 17.43 2.03 -12.28
CA LEU A 32 17.50 0.84 -11.44
C LEU A 32 16.72 1.04 -10.14
N VAL A 33 16.99 2.13 -9.42
CA VAL A 33 16.30 2.47 -8.16
C VAL A 33 14.79 2.58 -8.40
N PHE A 34 14.38 3.28 -9.46
CA PHE A 34 12.97 3.44 -9.81
C PHE A 34 12.28 2.10 -10.12
N VAL A 35 12.90 1.25 -10.93
CA VAL A 35 12.37 -0.09 -11.25
C VAL A 35 12.28 -0.96 -10.00
N THR A 36 13.29 -0.93 -9.13
CA THR A 36 13.26 -1.70 -7.87
C THR A 36 12.22 -1.16 -6.88
N ALA A 37 12.01 0.15 -6.81
CA ALA A 37 10.99 0.75 -5.94
C ALA A 37 9.58 0.36 -6.40
N ILE A 38 9.30 0.44 -7.71
CA ILE A 38 8.03 -0.01 -8.27
C ILE A 38 7.85 -1.52 -8.10
N GLY A 39 8.89 -2.31 -8.40
CA GLY A 39 8.87 -3.76 -8.22
C GLY A 39 8.62 -4.16 -6.77
N GLY A 40 9.23 -3.46 -5.81
CA GLY A 40 9.01 -3.65 -4.37
C GLY A 40 7.59 -3.30 -3.93
N LEU A 41 7.04 -2.20 -4.44
CA LEU A 41 5.65 -1.82 -4.19
C LEU A 41 4.67 -2.87 -4.75
N MET A 42 4.89 -3.38 -5.96
CA MET A 42 4.07 -4.43 -6.54
C MET A 42 4.23 -5.78 -5.83
N GLY A 43 5.43 -6.09 -5.37
CA GLY A 43 5.70 -7.26 -4.51
C GLY A 43 4.92 -7.19 -3.20
N ALA A 44 4.87 -6.01 -2.56
CA ALA A 44 4.08 -5.80 -1.35
C ALA A 44 2.57 -6.00 -1.58
N LEU A 45 2.06 -5.61 -2.76
CA LEU A 45 0.65 -5.83 -3.11
C LEU A 45 0.30 -7.30 -3.38
N THR A 46 1.26 -8.12 -3.80
CA THR A 46 1.02 -9.52 -4.19
C THR A 46 1.43 -10.55 -3.14
N GLY A 47 2.30 -10.17 -2.19
CA GLY A 47 2.76 -11.00 -1.08
C GLY A 47 1.73 -11.16 0.06
N ASN A 48 0.76 -10.27 0.14
CA ASN A 48 -0.28 -10.30 1.19
C ASN A 48 -1.50 -11.16 0.82
N LYS A 49 -1.35 -12.18 -0.06
CA LYS A 49 -2.46 -13.12 -0.25
C LYS A 49 -2.68 -13.84 1.09
N PRO A 50 -3.85 -13.68 1.74
CA PRO A 50 -4.12 -14.44 2.95
C PRO A 50 -3.98 -15.93 2.63
N PRO A 51 -3.49 -16.73 3.60
CA PRO A 51 -3.40 -18.17 3.40
C PRO A 51 -4.77 -18.71 2.93
N PRO A 52 -4.78 -19.72 2.06
CA PRO A 52 -6.03 -20.30 1.58
C PRO A 52 -6.87 -20.72 2.80
N LEU A 53 -8.13 -20.30 2.80
CA LEU A 53 -9.04 -20.60 3.91
C LEU A 53 -9.28 -22.10 4.00
N ASP A 54 -9.13 -22.64 5.21
CA ASP A 54 -9.43 -24.04 5.52
C ASP A 54 -10.89 -24.40 5.14
N GLU A 55 -11.14 -25.69 4.93
CA GLU A 55 -12.48 -26.19 4.60
C GLU A 55 -13.51 -25.91 5.70
N LYS A 56 -13.05 -25.74 6.94
CA LYS A 56 -13.88 -25.39 8.10
C LYS A 56 -13.22 -24.25 8.86
N THR A 57 -13.89 -23.10 8.91
CA THR A 57 -13.43 -21.91 9.62
C THR A 57 -14.53 -21.35 10.52
N ALA A 58 -14.18 -20.33 11.31
CA ALA A 58 -15.08 -19.61 12.20
C ALA A 58 -15.19 -18.15 11.77
N LEU A 59 -16.39 -17.57 11.83
CA LEU A 59 -16.58 -16.13 11.75
C LEU A 59 -16.20 -15.52 13.10
N LEU A 60 -15.11 -14.77 13.14
CA LEU A 60 -14.78 -13.90 14.27
C LEU A 60 -15.55 -12.59 14.12
N LEU A 61 -16.58 -12.39 14.94
CA LEU A 61 -17.33 -11.15 15.02
C LEU A 61 -16.81 -10.32 16.19
N ALA A 62 -16.15 -9.21 15.88
CA ALA A 62 -15.54 -8.31 16.86
C ALA A 62 -16.04 -6.85 16.69
N PRO A 63 -17.31 -6.56 17.01
CA PRO A 63 -17.84 -5.19 16.93
C PRO A 63 -17.03 -4.26 17.81
N GLN A 64 -16.81 -3.04 17.33
CA GLN A 64 -16.07 -2.01 18.06
C GLN A 64 -17.06 -0.94 18.53
N GLY A 65 -17.03 -0.66 19.84
CA GLY A 65 -17.84 0.35 20.50
C GLY A 65 -19.36 0.12 20.35
N MET A 66 -20.13 1.17 20.07
CA MET A 66 -21.60 1.09 20.12
C MET A 66 -22.19 0.53 18.83
N LEU A 67 -23.19 -0.34 18.97
CA LEU A 67 -24.00 -0.80 17.83
C LEU A 67 -25.02 0.29 17.46
N VAL A 68 -24.95 0.77 16.23
CA VAL A 68 -25.79 1.86 15.73
C VAL A 68 -26.45 1.49 14.40
N ASP A 69 -27.63 2.05 14.12
CA ASP A 69 -28.29 1.86 12.82
C ASP A 69 -27.63 2.71 11.72
N GLN A 70 -27.11 3.87 12.10
CA GLN A 70 -26.40 4.81 11.22
C GLN A 70 -25.21 5.37 11.97
N LYS A 71 -24.08 5.52 11.27
CA LYS A 71 -22.88 6.14 11.87
C LYS A 71 -23.12 7.64 12.07
N THR A 72 -22.61 8.16 13.18
CA THR A 72 -22.57 9.59 13.43
C THR A 72 -21.67 10.26 12.38
N PHE A 73 -22.15 11.34 11.77
CA PHE A 73 -21.34 12.13 10.85
C PHE A 73 -20.27 12.91 11.63
N ILE A 74 -19.02 12.83 11.16
CA ILE A 74 -17.87 13.56 11.70
C ILE A 74 -17.24 14.35 10.55
N GLU A 75 -16.91 15.63 10.79
CA GLU A 75 -16.21 16.44 9.80
C GLU A 75 -14.75 15.98 9.67
N PRO A 76 -14.25 15.65 8.46
CA PRO A 76 -12.93 15.03 8.28
C PRO A 76 -11.76 15.85 8.85
N LEU A 77 -11.87 17.18 8.79
CA LEU A 77 -10.84 18.06 9.35
C LEU A 77 -10.79 17.95 10.88
N THR A 78 -11.95 17.87 11.53
CA THR A 78 -12.02 17.76 13.00
C THR A 78 -11.57 16.39 13.49
N GLU A 79 -11.78 15.33 12.72
CA GLU A 79 -11.31 13.98 13.02
C GLU A 79 -9.78 13.92 13.13
N ILE A 80 -9.06 14.58 12.22
CA ILE A 80 -7.58 14.61 12.22
C ILE A 80 -7.03 15.36 13.43
N PHE A 81 -7.66 16.47 13.81
CA PHE A 81 -7.20 17.30 14.93
C PHE A 81 -7.69 16.84 16.29
N ASN A 82 -8.72 15.99 16.34
CA ASN A 82 -9.32 15.52 17.57
C ASN A 82 -9.37 13.99 17.63
N GLU A 83 -8.30 13.42 18.18
CA GLU A 83 -8.15 11.97 18.37
C GLU A 83 -9.31 11.34 19.16
N THR A 84 -9.97 12.10 20.05
CA THR A 84 -11.11 11.59 20.81
C THR A 84 -12.38 11.41 19.98
N LEU A 85 -12.56 12.22 18.94
CA LEU A 85 -13.65 12.08 17.97
C LEU A 85 -13.33 10.98 16.95
N ALA A 86 -12.07 10.88 16.53
CA ALA A 86 -11.60 9.81 15.64
C ALA A 86 -11.76 8.41 16.27
N ASN A 87 -11.59 8.28 17.59
CA ASN A 87 -11.76 7.02 18.33
C ASN A 87 -13.22 6.72 18.72
N ARG A 88 -14.21 7.45 18.20
CA ARG A 88 -15.62 7.13 18.42
C ARG A 88 -15.96 5.86 17.62
N ASN A 89 -15.71 4.72 18.25
CA ASN A 89 -15.97 3.42 17.66
C ASN A 89 -17.48 3.14 17.62
N GLU A 90 -18.03 3.11 16.42
CA GLU A 90 -19.41 2.73 16.14
C GLU A 90 -19.42 1.62 15.10
N THR A 91 -20.17 0.56 15.38
CA THR A 91 -20.37 -0.56 14.47
C THR A 91 -21.82 -0.59 13.99
N LEU A 92 -22.02 -0.72 12.67
CA LEU A 92 -23.36 -0.74 12.11
C LEU A 92 -24.07 -2.07 12.40
N VAL A 93 -25.25 -2.00 13.01
CA VAL A 93 -26.11 -3.17 13.27
C VAL A 93 -26.39 -3.93 11.97
N ARG A 94 -26.69 -3.20 10.91
CA ARG A 94 -26.95 -3.78 9.58
C ARG A 94 -25.77 -4.60 9.05
N ASP A 95 -24.54 -4.17 9.33
CA ASP A 95 -23.35 -4.88 8.83
C ASP A 95 -23.07 -6.12 9.67
N VAL A 96 -23.33 -6.07 10.98
CA VAL A 96 -23.29 -7.25 11.86
C VAL A 96 -24.30 -8.30 11.40
N ILE A 97 -25.55 -7.91 11.19
CA ILE A 97 -26.60 -8.83 10.70
C ILE A 97 -26.20 -9.42 9.35
N ARG A 98 -25.76 -8.57 8.39
CA ARG A 98 -25.34 -9.05 7.07
C ARG A 98 -24.17 -10.02 7.13
N ALA A 99 -23.20 -9.79 8.03
CA ALA A 99 -22.07 -10.69 8.21
C ALA A 99 -22.51 -12.05 8.77
N ILE A 100 -23.42 -12.06 9.74
CA ILE A 100 -23.99 -13.29 10.31
C ILE A 100 -24.82 -14.03 9.25
N ASP A 101 -25.66 -13.34 8.48
CA ASP A 101 -26.47 -13.94 7.40
C ASP A 101 -25.58 -14.52 6.31
N ALA A 102 -24.52 -13.82 5.91
CA ALA A 102 -23.56 -14.33 4.94
C ALA A 102 -22.85 -15.59 5.47
N ALA A 103 -22.43 -15.58 6.73
CA ALA A 103 -21.80 -16.72 7.38
C ALA A 103 -22.75 -17.92 7.53
N ALA A 104 -24.02 -17.68 7.82
CA ALA A 104 -25.02 -18.75 7.92
C ALA A 104 -25.25 -19.48 6.59
N ASN A 105 -25.01 -18.80 5.46
CA ASN A 105 -25.15 -19.37 4.12
C ASN A 105 -23.83 -19.94 3.55
N ASP A 106 -22.70 -19.77 4.23
CA ASP A 106 -21.40 -20.27 3.78
C ASP A 106 -21.10 -21.64 4.42
N PRO A 107 -21.04 -22.74 3.63
CA PRO A 107 -20.78 -24.08 4.18
C PRO A 107 -19.40 -24.22 4.83
N LYS A 108 -18.45 -23.31 4.55
CA LYS A 108 -17.13 -23.32 5.18
C LYS A 108 -17.14 -22.73 6.59
N ILE A 109 -18.11 -21.87 6.90
CA ILE A 109 -18.21 -21.23 8.22
C ILE A 109 -19.03 -22.13 9.13
N THR A 110 -18.38 -22.66 10.16
CA THR A 110 -18.96 -23.68 11.05
C THR A 110 -19.22 -23.17 12.45
N HIS A 111 -18.56 -22.08 12.84
CA HIS A 111 -18.63 -21.52 14.18
C HIS A 111 -18.70 -19.98 14.11
N LEU A 112 -19.35 -19.38 15.10
CA LEU A 112 -19.35 -17.93 15.34
C LEU A 112 -18.60 -17.67 16.64
N ILE A 113 -17.56 -16.85 16.59
CA ILE A 113 -16.79 -16.42 17.75
C ILE A 113 -17.12 -14.95 18.00
N LEU A 114 -17.74 -14.66 19.14
CA LEU A 114 -18.04 -13.30 19.57
C LEU A 114 -16.87 -12.77 20.41
N ASN A 115 -16.19 -11.74 19.93
CA ASN A 115 -15.19 -11.01 20.70
C ASN A 115 -15.76 -9.63 21.05
N LEU A 116 -16.14 -9.45 22.32
CA LEU A 116 -16.85 -8.26 22.83
C LEU A 116 -16.03 -7.52 23.90
N ASN A 117 -14.70 -7.73 23.90
CA ASN A 117 -13.78 -7.05 24.82
C ASN A 117 -13.56 -5.58 24.47
#